data_AF-A0A4W5L3W5-F1
#
_entry.id   AF-A0A4W5L3W5-F1
#
_cell.length_a   1.000
_cell.length_b   1.000
_cell.length_c   1.000
_cell.angle_alpha   90.00
_cell.angle_beta   90.00
_cell.angle_gamma   90.00
#
_symmetry.space_group_name_H-M   'P 1'
#
loop_
_entity.id
_entity.type
_entity.pdbx_description
1 polymer ?
#
loop_
_entity_poly.entity_id
_entity_poly.type
_entity_poly.pdbx_seq_one_letter_code
_entity_poly.pdbx_strand_id
1 'polypeptide(L)'
;MSLTVAVFSFSLFLPVSPLSPSHPGFPYEKVRERTLYLQVLDFDRFSRNDPIGEVSIPLNKLSDLGHMQTFWKELKPCMDGAGRRGDLLVSLCYNPTANTITVNIIKARNLKAMDIGGTSG
;
A
#
# COMPACT_ATOMS: atom_id res chain seq x y z
N MET A 1 9.77 -21.55 -1.19
CA MET A 1 9.10 -20.36 -1.78
C MET A 1 7.68 -20.30 -1.26
N SER A 2 7.44 -19.61 -0.15
CA SER A 2 6.11 -19.12 0.16
C SER A 2 6.26 -17.67 0.53
N LEU A 3 6.44 -16.83 -0.49
CA LEU A 3 6.13 -15.42 -0.33
C LEU A 3 4.62 -15.36 -0.21
N THR A 4 4.12 -15.56 1.01
CA THR A 4 2.74 -15.24 1.34
C THR A 4 2.68 -13.71 1.25
N VAL A 5 2.44 -13.18 0.05
CA VAL A 5 1.80 -11.88 -0.08
C VAL A 5 0.45 -12.12 0.56
N ALA A 6 0.38 -11.89 1.86
CA ALA A 6 -0.88 -11.89 2.53
C ALA A 6 -1.63 -10.69 1.94
N VAL A 7 -2.53 -11.03 1.01
CA VAL A 7 -3.43 -10.11 0.33
C VAL A 7 -4.39 -9.61 1.40
N PHE A 8 -3.95 -8.59 2.12
CA PHE A 8 -4.79 -7.92 3.10
C PHE A 8 -5.49 -6.76 2.39
N SER A 9 -6.83 -6.85 2.36
CA SER A 9 -7.64 -5.65 2.24
C SER A 9 -7.67 -5.01 3.62
N PHE A 10 -7.21 -3.77 3.75
CA PHE A 10 -7.39 -3.01 4.97
C PHE A 10 -8.09 -1.70 4.68
N SER A 11 -9.01 -1.37 5.58
CA SER A 11 -9.74 -0.11 5.59
C SER A 11 -9.06 0.82 6.58
N LEU A 12 -8.52 1.94 6.09
CA LEU A 12 -7.98 2.98 6.96
C LEU A 12 -9.10 3.95 7.31
N PHE A 13 -9.45 4.01 8.59
CA PHE A 13 -10.34 5.03 9.13
C PHE A 13 -9.55 6.31 9.33
N LEU A 14 -10.02 7.41 8.72
CA LEU A 14 -9.37 8.71 8.86
C LEU A 14 -9.82 9.39 10.17
N PRO A 15 -8.93 10.07 10.90
CA PRO A 15 -9.32 10.78 12.11
C PRO A 15 -10.35 11.87 11.79
N VAL A 16 -11.54 11.76 12.39
CA VAL A 16 -12.57 12.81 12.31
C VAL A 16 -12.10 13.97 13.19
N SER A 17 -12.08 15.19 12.65
CA SER A 17 -11.75 16.37 13.46
C SER A 17 -12.92 16.64 14.42
N PRO A 18 -12.73 16.59 15.74
CA PRO A 18 -13.83 16.74 16.71
C PRO A 18 -14.46 18.15 16.75
N LEU A 19 -13.91 19.11 15.98
CA LEU A 19 -14.30 20.52 16.01
C LEU A 19 -15.25 20.94 14.86
N SER A 20 -15.75 20.02 14.03
CA SER A 20 -16.71 20.36 12.97
C SER A 20 -17.96 19.48 13.02
N PRO A 21 -19.02 19.91 13.75
CA PRO A 21 -20.30 19.20 13.78
C PRO A 21 -20.99 19.15 12.40
N SER A 22 -20.55 19.97 11.44
CA SER A 22 -21.11 20.04 10.08
C SER A 22 -20.45 19.10 9.07
N HIS A 23 -19.35 18.42 9.42
CA HIS A 23 -18.64 17.51 8.53
C HIS A 23 -18.41 16.16 9.20
N PRO A 24 -19.28 15.15 8.97
CA PRO A 24 -19.18 13.84 9.63
C PRO A 24 -17.96 13.01 9.20
N GLY A 25 -17.14 13.50 8.27
CA GLY A 25 -15.98 12.77 7.72
C GLY A 25 -14.83 13.70 7.34
N PHE A 26 -13.68 13.11 7.05
CA PHE A 26 -12.50 13.82 6.60
C PHE A 26 -12.73 14.37 5.17
N PRO A 27 -12.47 15.66 4.88
CA PRO A 27 -12.81 16.22 3.57
C PRO A 27 -12.09 15.52 2.41
N TYR A 28 -12.83 15.24 1.32
CA TYR A 28 -12.31 14.59 0.11
C TYR A 28 -11.04 15.27 -0.42
N GLU A 29 -11.02 16.59 -0.51
CA GLU A 29 -9.84 17.34 -0.98
C GLU A 29 -8.62 17.15 -0.06
N LYS A 30 -8.82 17.09 1.26
CA LYS A 30 -7.74 16.81 2.21
C LYS A 30 -7.22 15.37 2.06
N VAL A 31 -8.06 14.41 1.66
CA VAL A 31 -7.61 13.05 1.35
C VAL A 31 -6.70 13.06 0.11
N ARG A 32 -7.09 13.80 -0.94
CA ARG A 32 -6.30 13.88 -2.18
C ARG A 32 -4.90 14.45 -1.96
N GLU A 33 -4.74 15.33 -0.99
CA GLU A 33 -3.44 15.89 -0.60
C GLU A 33 -2.50 14.88 0.10
N ARG A 34 -2.97 13.67 0.43
CA ARG A 34 -2.16 12.63 1.09
C ARG A 34 -1.47 11.71 0.09
N THR A 35 -0.45 11.03 0.60
CA THR A 35 0.26 9.95 -0.09
C THR A 35 0.06 8.66 0.69
N LEU A 36 -0.40 7.61 0.01
CA LEU A 36 -0.42 6.26 0.56
C LEU A 36 0.97 5.66 0.39
N TYR A 37 1.62 5.31 1.50
CA TYR A 37 2.89 4.61 1.52
C TYR A 37 2.67 3.13 1.85
N LEU A 38 3.24 2.23 1.04
CA LEU A 38 3.19 0.79 1.25
C LEU A 38 4.61 0.23 1.19
N GLN A 39 4.92 -0.70 2.09
CA GLN A 39 6.19 -1.42 2.12
C GLN A 39 5.91 -2.93 2.04
N VAL A 40 6.65 -3.63 1.19
CA VAL A 40 6.60 -5.08 1.04
C VAL A 40 7.80 -5.68 1.73
N LEU A 41 7.55 -6.62 2.64
CA LEU A 41 8.60 -7.33 3.37
C LEU A 41 8.57 -8.82 3.00
N ASP A 42 9.75 -9.43 2.99
CA ASP A 42 9.94 -10.87 2.98
C ASP A 42 9.71 -11.39 4.40
N PHE A 43 8.81 -12.37 4.54
CA PHE A 43 8.44 -12.88 5.85
C PHE A 43 9.43 -13.97 6.28
N ASP A 44 10.09 -13.74 7.41
CA ASP A 44 10.94 -14.75 8.06
C ASP A 44 10.30 -15.19 9.38
N ARG A 45 10.28 -16.51 9.61
CA ARG A 45 9.72 -17.12 10.82
C ARG A 45 10.63 -16.93 12.04
N PHE A 46 11.94 -16.88 11.83
CA PHE A 46 12.94 -16.95 12.90
C PHE A 46 13.81 -15.69 13.00
N SER A 47 13.77 -14.82 11.99
CA SER A 47 14.51 -13.57 11.97
C SER A 47 13.60 -12.35 11.74
N ARG A 48 14.19 -11.18 11.50
CA ARG A 48 13.42 -9.98 11.17
C ARG A 48 13.02 -10.04 9.69
N ASN A 49 11.82 -9.59 9.39
CA ASN A 49 11.36 -9.47 8.01
C ASN A 49 12.24 -8.47 7.23
N ASP A 50 12.73 -8.88 6.07
CA ASP A 50 13.59 -8.05 5.22
C ASP A 50 12.75 -7.21 4.23
N PRO A 51 13.02 -5.91 4.07
CA PRO A 51 12.28 -5.11 3.09
C PRO A 51 12.65 -5.52 1.65
N ILE A 52 11.64 -5.92 0.88
CA ILE A 52 11.78 -6.16 -0.56
C ILE A 52 11.77 -4.82 -1.30
N GLY A 53 10.80 -3.95 -0.99
CA GLY A 53 10.66 -2.63 -1.59
C GLY A 53 9.44 -1.87 -1.12
N GLU A 54 9.29 -0.64 -1.59
CA GLU A 54 8.25 0.30 -1.20
C GLU A 54 7.59 1.01 -2.39
N VAL A 55 6.41 1.57 -2.15
CA VAL A 55 5.73 2.45 -3.10
C VAL A 55 5.05 3.59 -2.37
N SER A 56 5.20 4.80 -2.93
CA SER A 56 4.43 5.99 -2.58
C SER A 56 3.40 6.30 -3.67
N ILE A 57 2.13 6.41 -3.29
CA ILE A 57 1.00 6.69 -4.19
C ILE A 57 0.35 8.01 -3.77
N PRO A 58 0.69 9.13 -4.42
CA PRO A 58 0.00 10.40 -4.20
C PRO A 58 -1.46 10.29 -4.63
N LEU A 59 -2.40 10.50 -3.71
CA LEU A 59 -3.82 10.27 -3.96
C LEU A 59 -4.42 11.29 -4.94
N ASN A 60 -3.82 12.49 -5.06
CA ASN A 60 -4.18 13.48 -6.07
C ASN A 60 -3.89 13.04 -7.52
N LYS A 61 -3.08 12.00 -7.75
CA LYS A 61 -2.79 11.47 -9.10
C LYS A 61 -3.83 10.45 -9.59
N LEU A 62 -4.77 10.07 -8.73
CA LEU A 62 -5.89 9.21 -9.10
C LEU A 62 -7.03 10.09 -9.62
N SER A 63 -7.51 9.79 -10.83
CA SER A 63 -8.52 10.58 -11.54
C SER A 63 -9.83 10.67 -10.76
N ASP A 64 -10.26 9.54 -10.20
CA ASP A 64 -11.49 9.43 -9.44
C ASP A 64 -11.29 8.51 -8.23
N LEU A 65 -11.00 9.13 -7.08
CA LEU A 65 -10.79 8.40 -5.83
C LEU A 65 -12.11 7.87 -5.24
N GLY A 66 -13.27 8.34 -5.71
CA GLY A 66 -14.57 7.84 -5.26
C GLY A 66 -14.90 6.44 -5.78
N HIS A 67 -14.29 6.05 -6.90
CA HIS A 67 -14.43 4.73 -7.49
C HIS A 67 -13.16 3.89 -7.33
N MET A 68 -13.31 2.56 -7.37
CA MET A 68 -12.18 1.63 -7.23
C MET A 68 -11.18 1.80 -8.38
N GLN A 69 -10.01 2.35 -8.09
CA GLN A 69 -8.93 2.52 -9.05
C GLN A 69 -7.97 1.33 -8.95
N THR A 70 -7.73 0.59 -10.03
CA THR A 70 -6.82 -0.57 -10.06
C THR A 70 -5.64 -0.31 -10.98
N PHE A 71 -4.41 -0.43 -10.48
CA PHE A 71 -3.21 -0.13 -11.25
C PHE A 71 -1.97 -0.84 -10.72
N TRP A 72 -0.99 -1.05 -11.61
CA TRP A 72 0.33 -1.54 -11.24
C TRP A 72 1.21 -0.41 -10.70
N LYS A 73 2.01 -0.71 -9.67
CA LYS A 73 3.10 0.14 -9.20
C LYS A 73 4.39 -0.64 -9.09
N GLU A 74 5.45 -0.06 -9.63
CA GLU A 74 6.80 -0.56 -9.45
C GLU A 74 7.25 -0.31 -8.01
N LEU A 75 7.83 -1.33 -7.37
CA LEU A 75 8.46 -1.21 -6.07
C LEU A 75 9.84 -0.56 -6.21
N LYS A 76 10.09 0.45 -5.38
CA LYS A 76 11.38 1.09 -5.21
C LYS A 76 12.15 0.46 -4.05
N PRO A 77 13.49 0.49 -4.06
CA PRO A 77 14.29 0.09 -2.90
C PRO A 77 13.99 0.99 -1.67
N CYS A 78 13.90 0.43 -0.45
CA CYS A 78 13.64 1.19 0.78
C CYS A 78 14.86 1.96 1.36
N MET A 79 16.05 1.68 0.83
CA MET A 79 17.32 2.34 1.19
C MET A 79 18.11 2.60 -0.11
N ASP A 80 19.37 3.04 -0.01
CA ASP A 80 20.32 3.23 -1.14
C ASP A 80 20.64 1.94 -1.94
N GLY A 81 19.81 0.91 -1.82
CA GLY A 81 19.88 -0.29 -2.65
C GLY A 81 19.58 0.04 -4.11
N ALA A 82 20.33 -0.60 -5.01
CA ALA A 82 20.07 -0.54 -6.44
C ALA A 82 19.17 -1.70 -6.90
N GLY A 83 18.64 -1.56 -8.11
CA GLY A 83 17.95 -2.64 -8.83
C GLY A 83 16.44 -2.74 -8.58
N ARG A 84 15.78 -3.42 -9.53
CA ARG A 84 14.33 -3.58 -9.57
C ARG A 84 13.84 -4.49 -8.43
N ARG A 85 12.72 -4.11 -7.78
CA ARG A 85 12.12 -4.86 -6.66
C ARG A 85 10.82 -5.58 -6.99
N GLY A 86 10.35 -5.44 -8.23
CA GLY A 86 9.13 -6.03 -8.74
C GLY A 86 7.99 -5.03 -8.81
N ASP A 87 6.77 -5.54 -8.99
CA ASP A 87 5.57 -4.71 -9.11
C ASP A 87 4.44 -5.22 -8.21
N LEU A 88 3.62 -4.31 -7.70
CA LEU A 88 2.36 -4.58 -6.99
C LEU A 88 1.17 -4.17 -7.84
N LEU A 89 0.15 -5.02 -7.93
CA LEU A 89 -1.18 -4.63 -8.38
C LEU A 89 -1.98 -4.20 -7.15
N VAL A 90 -2.33 -2.93 -7.11
CA VAL A 90 -3.09 -2.31 -6.03
C VAL A 90 -4.44 -1.86 -6.57
N SER A 91 -5.48 -1.99 -5.78
CA SER A 91 -6.70 -1.21 -5.99
C SER A 91 -7.07 -0.40 -4.77
N LEU A 92 -7.58 0.82 -4.95
CA LEU A 92 -8.03 1.64 -3.83
C LEU A 92 -9.13 2.62 -4.19
N CYS A 93 -9.92 3.02 -3.20
CA CYS A 93 -10.91 4.10 -3.26
C CYS A 93 -11.11 4.74 -1.88
N TYR A 94 -11.77 5.89 -1.86
CA TYR A 94 -12.21 6.59 -0.66
C TYR A 94 -13.73 6.77 -0.68
N ASN A 95 -14.40 6.35 0.40
CA ASN A 95 -15.81 6.61 0.64
C ASN A 95 -15.94 7.75 1.68
N PRO A 96 -16.35 8.97 1.28
CA PRO A 96 -16.50 10.12 2.18
C PRO A 96 -17.61 9.93 3.22
N THR A 97 -18.68 9.23 2.86
CA THR A 97 -19.82 8.97 3.75
C THR A 97 -19.43 8.01 4.87
N ALA A 98 -18.65 6.98 4.56
CA ALA A 98 -18.11 6.04 5.56
C ALA A 98 -16.81 6.53 6.20
N ASN A 99 -16.22 7.62 5.68
CA ASN A 99 -14.91 8.13 6.06
C ASN A 99 -13.79 7.06 6.03
N THR A 100 -13.80 6.25 4.98
CA THR A 100 -12.93 5.06 4.86
C THR A 100 -12.20 5.05 3.54
N ILE A 101 -10.88 4.85 3.58
CA ILE A 101 -10.09 4.45 2.41
C ILE A 101 -9.99 2.92 2.40
N THR A 102 -10.42 2.29 1.31
CA THR A 102 -10.21 0.87 1.08
C THR A 102 -8.98 0.67 0.21
N VAL A 103 -8.04 -0.15 0.64
CA VAL A 103 -6.84 -0.52 -0.12
C VAL A 103 -6.78 -2.05 -0.23
N ASN A 104 -6.66 -2.55 -1.46
CA ASN A 104 -6.49 -3.97 -1.76
C ASN A 104 -5.12 -4.20 -2.41
N ILE A 105 -4.35 -5.14 -1.84
CA ILE A 105 -3.12 -5.63 -2.46
C ILE A 105 -3.47 -6.90 -3.25
N ILE A 106 -3.72 -6.79 -4.55
CA ILE A 106 -4.32 -7.87 -5.33
C ILE A 106 -3.30 -8.96 -5.68
N LYS A 107 -2.13 -8.57 -6.19
CA LYS A 107 -1.04 -9.49 -6.55
C LYS A 107 0.30 -8.78 -6.61
N ALA A 108 1.38 -9.54 -6.55
CA ALA A 108 2.73 -9.07 -6.82
C ALA A 108 3.36 -9.88 -7.96
N ARG A 109 4.35 -9.32 -8.64
CA ARG A 109 5.14 -10.04 -9.66
C ARG A 109 6.59 -9.57 -9.69
N ASN A 110 7.48 -10.43 -10.18
CA ASN A 110 8.89 -10.12 -10.39
C ASN A 110 9.59 -9.60 -9.12
N LEU A 111 9.16 -10.08 -7.94
CA LEU A 111 9.73 -9.64 -6.68
C LEU A 111 11.16 -10.13 -6.54
N LYS A 112 12.04 -9.28 -6.04
CA LYS A 112 13.43 -9.64 -5.78
C LYS A 112 13.46 -10.57 -4.56
N ALA A 113 14.12 -11.72 -4.68
CA ALA A 113 14.44 -12.55 -3.53
C ALA A 113 15.45 -11.83 -2.63
N MET A 114 15.20 -11.80 -1.31
CA MET A 114 16.08 -11.15 -0.34
C MET A 114 16.97 -12.14 0.41
N ASP A 115 16.65 -13.44 0.41
CA ASP A 115 17.49 -14.48 0.99
C ASP A 115 18.80 -14.71 0.20
N ILE A 116 19.95 -14.64 0.89
CA ILE A 116 21.28 -14.96 0.34
C ILE A 116 21.58 -16.47 0.27
N GLY A 117 20.70 -17.34 0.79
CA GLY A 117 21.08 -18.73 1.12
C GLY A 117 20.29 -19.88 0.48
N GLY A 118 19.24 -19.63 -0.32
CA GLY A 118 18.56 -20.72 -1.04
C GLY A 118 17.95 -21.83 -0.18
N THR A 119 17.48 -21.55 1.05
CA THR A 119 16.70 -22.52 1.83
C THR A 119 15.43 -21.88 2.39
N SER A 120 14.41 -21.79 1.56
CA SER A 120 13.03 -21.74 2.07
C SER A 120 12.49 -23.17 2.05
N GLY A 121 12.69 -23.89 3.16
CA GLY A 121 12.04 -25.18 3.42
C GLY A 121 10.57 -25.04 3.74
#